data_AF-A0A268U3Z3-F1
#
_entry.id   AF-A0A268U3Z3-F1
#
_cell.length_a   1.000
_cell.length_b   1.000
_cell.length_c   1.000
_cell.angle_alpha   90.00
_cell.angle_beta   90.00
_cell.angle_gamma   90.00
#
_symmetry.space_group_name_H-M   'P 1'
#
loop_
_entity.id
_entity.type
_entity.pdbx_description
1 polymer ?
#
loop_
_entity_poly.entity_id
_entity_poly.type
_entity_poly.pdbx_seq_one_letter_code
_entity_poly.pdbx_strand_id
1 'polypeptide(L)'
;MKKIVLVFLALVGLMFAADNVMYPTTVKSLYQKGSDKVVGRLLPTSAVKMIKQEGKKDLIQIEGYSQEGVDNAIYYAINRRILVAGLAKSANIQVKKVKEINDKESGKKWYKVEVQLYTDSGNFSKDVQSLYSKAKALYGENCSICHGLHATKEFNANQWPGVVDSMFPRTGIPKEDKYLLVQYLQKNASDMPGTNTK
;
A
#
# COMPACT_ATOMS: atom_id res chain seq x y z
N MET A 1 6.96 -5.15 67.77
CA MET A 1 6.80 -4.07 66.78
C MET A 1 7.46 -4.51 65.47
N LYS A 2 6.71 -5.16 64.56
CA LYS A 2 7.23 -5.61 63.25
C LYS A 2 6.77 -4.60 62.19
N LYS A 3 7.71 -3.92 61.53
CA LYS A 3 7.44 -2.97 60.44
C LYS A 3 7.16 -3.77 59.17
N ILE A 4 5.93 -3.66 58.66
CA ILE A 4 5.53 -4.18 57.35
C ILE A 4 5.98 -3.15 56.31
N VAL A 5 6.94 -3.53 55.47
CA VAL A 5 7.36 -2.73 54.31
C VAL A 5 6.46 -3.13 53.14
N LEU A 6 5.55 -2.23 52.76
CA LEU A 6 4.74 -2.32 51.54
C LEU A 6 5.64 -2.00 50.33
N VAL A 7 6.03 -3.03 49.59
CA VAL A 7 6.67 -2.87 48.28
C VAL A 7 5.57 -2.60 47.26
N PHE A 8 5.48 -1.35 46.79
CA PHE A 8 4.67 -0.99 45.63
C PHE A 8 5.32 -1.59 44.38
N LEU A 9 4.79 -2.73 43.93
CA LEU A 9 5.12 -3.30 42.63
C LEU A 9 4.44 -2.43 41.56
N ALA A 10 5.17 -1.48 41.00
CA ALA A 10 4.72 -0.73 39.83
C ALA A 10 4.60 -1.72 38.66
N LEU A 11 3.36 -2.13 38.37
CA LEU A 11 3.02 -2.92 37.21
C LEU A 11 3.21 -2.04 35.96
N VAL A 12 4.43 -2.02 35.42
CA VAL A 12 4.68 -1.46 34.09
C VAL A 12 3.99 -2.39 33.09
N GLY A 13 2.76 -2.05 32.75
CA GLY A 13 2.07 -2.66 31.63
C GLY A 13 2.87 -2.38 30.37
N LEU A 14 3.59 -3.38 29.88
CA LEU A 14 3.96 -3.47 28.46
C LEU A 14 2.65 -3.59 27.68
N MET A 15 2.05 -2.45 27.35
CA MET A 15 1.06 -2.39 26.28
C MET A 15 1.80 -2.77 25.01
N PHE A 16 1.59 -4.01 24.55
CA PHE A 16 1.85 -4.37 23.17
C PHE A 16 1.00 -3.43 22.32
N ALA A 17 1.63 -2.44 21.69
CA ALA A 17 0.97 -1.61 20.69
C ALA A 17 0.46 -2.57 19.61
N ALA A 18 -0.85 -2.74 19.51
CA ALA A 18 -1.46 -3.39 18.36
C ALA A 18 -0.87 -2.75 17.12
N ASP A 19 -0.32 -3.54 16.20
CA ASP A 19 0.22 -3.05 14.94
C ASP A 19 -0.88 -2.20 14.26
N ASN A 20 -0.74 -0.87 14.30
CA ASN A 20 -1.70 0.08 13.75
C ASN A 20 -1.56 0.11 12.22
N VAL A 21 -1.82 -1.03 11.58
CA VAL A 21 -1.85 -1.16 10.13
C VAL A 21 -3.11 -0.50 9.62
N MET A 22 -2.92 0.44 8.69
CA MET A 22 -3.99 1.15 8.02
C MET A 22 -3.79 1.06 6.51
N TYR A 23 -4.88 1.26 5.78
CA TYR A 23 -4.91 1.24 4.32
C TYR A 23 -5.46 2.57 3.82
N PRO A 24 -4.74 3.32 2.97
CA PRO A 24 -5.28 4.51 2.35
C PRO A 24 -6.48 4.13 1.48
N THR A 25 -7.58 4.88 1.62
CA THR A 25 -8.82 4.65 0.86
C THR A 25 -8.77 5.31 -0.52
N THR A 26 -7.88 6.30 -0.68
CA THR A 26 -7.61 7.02 -1.93
C THR A 26 -6.10 7.17 -2.13
N VAL A 27 -5.66 7.71 -3.27
CA VAL A 27 -4.26 8.11 -3.43
C VAL A 27 -3.93 9.24 -2.46
N LYS A 28 -2.84 9.11 -1.70
CA LYS A 28 -2.38 10.13 -0.76
C LYS A 28 -1.05 10.74 -1.19
N SER A 29 -0.87 12.02 -0.96
CA SER A 29 0.41 12.71 -1.16
C SER A 29 1.39 12.34 -0.04
N LEU A 30 2.67 12.24 -0.38
CA LEU A 30 3.75 12.00 0.58
C LEU A 30 4.65 13.23 0.70
N TYR A 31 5.13 13.48 1.91
CA TYR A 31 5.92 14.66 2.28
C TYR A 31 7.13 14.26 3.13
N GLN A 32 8.20 15.05 3.04
CA GLN A 32 9.28 15.02 4.03
C GLN A 32 8.90 15.84 5.26
N LYS A 33 9.61 15.60 6.38
CA LYS A 33 9.40 16.32 7.64
C LYS A 33 9.51 17.83 7.43
N GLY A 34 8.53 18.59 7.91
CA GLY A 34 8.54 20.06 7.84
C GLY A 34 8.35 20.65 6.43
N SER A 35 7.97 19.85 5.43
CA SER A 35 7.76 20.30 4.06
C SER A 35 6.33 20.00 3.59
N ASP A 36 5.77 20.91 2.78
CA ASP A 36 4.52 20.72 2.05
C ASP A 36 4.74 20.38 0.56
N LYS A 37 6.01 20.29 0.13
CA LYS A 37 6.33 19.82 -1.22
C LYS A 37 6.01 18.34 -1.32
N VAL A 38 5.16 17.97 -2.28
CA VAL A 38 4.85 16.57 -2.57
C VAL A 38 6.11 15.88 -3.09
N VAL A 39 6.54 14.83 -2.40
CA VAL A 39 7.72 14.01 -2.74
C VAL A 39 7.34 12.60 -3.20
N GLY A 40 6.06 12.29 -3.25
CA GLY A 40 5.58 10.99 -3.71
C GLY A 40 4.08 10.84 -3.56
N ARG A 41 3.58 9.67 -3.95
CA ARG A 41 2.19 9.28 -3.81
C ARG A 41 2.10 7.86 -3.26
N LEU A 42 1.29 7.68 -2.23
CA LEU A 42 0.90 6.40 -1.67
C LEU A 42 -0.40 5.94 -2.33
N LEU A 43 -0.42 4.71 -2.85
CA LEU A 43 -1.60 4.17 -3.54
C LEU A 43 -2.58 3.50 -2.57
N PRO A 44 -3.88 3.44 -2.91
CA PRO A 44 -4.91 2.79 -2.09
C PRO A 44 -4.58 1.32 -1.84
N THR A 45 -5.12 0.73 -0.77
CA THR A 45 -4.96 -0.69 -0.37
C THR A 45 -3.54 -1.11 0.03
N SER A 46 -2.60 -0.16 0.10
CA SER A 46 -1.24 -0.37 0.60
C SER A 46 -1.23 -0.39 2.13
N ALA A 47 -0.78 -1.48 2.74
CA ALA A 47 -0.60 -1.53 4.20
C ALA A 47 0.49 -0.53 4.63
N VAL A 48 0.17 0.33 5.60
CA VAL A 48 1.13 1.22 6.24
C VAL A 48 1.00 1.14 7.75
N LYS A 49 2.10 1.26 8.48
CA LYS A 49 2.06 1.38 9.94
C LYS A 49 1.96 2.86 10.32
N MET A 50 0.98 3.20 11.15
CA MET A 50 0.86 4.55 11.70
C MET A 50 1.87 4.73 12.83
N ILE A 51 2.83 5.63 12.66
CA ILE A 51 3.91 5.87 13.65
C ILE A 51 3.50 6.96 14.63
N LYS A 52 3.07 8.11 14.11
CA LYS A 52 2.69 9.28 14.92
C LYS A 52 1.79 10.21 14.13
N GLN A 53 0.85 10.87 14.80
CA GLN A 53 0.11 12.00 14.25
C GLN A 53 0.73 13.33 14.75
N GLU A 54 0.97 14.26 13.84
CA GLU A 54 1.51 15.60 14.09
C GLU A 54 0.59 16.65 13.43
N GLY A 55 -0.41 17.10 14.18
CA GLY A 55 -1.41 18.05 13.68
C GLY A 55 -2.27 17.43 12.57
N LYS A 56 -2.17 18.00 11.35
CA LYS A 56 -2.91 17.55 10.16
C LYS A 56 -2.16 16.51 9.33
N LYS A 57 -0.99 16.04 9.77
CA LYS A 57 -0.20 15.03 9.08
C LYS A 57 0.06 13.82 9.96
N ASP A 58 0.10 12.66 9.33
CA ASP A 58 0.52 11.41 9.95
C ASP A 58 1.90 11.03 9.42
N LEU A 59 2.82 10.73 10.34
CA LEU A 59 4.05 9.99 10.03
C LEU A 59 3.68 8.52 9.88
N ILE A 60 3.92 7.97 8.69
CA ILE A 60 3.64 6.58 8.36
C ILE A 60 4.91 5.86 7.93
N GLN A 61 4.97 4.57 8.23
CA GLN A 61 5.98 3.67 7.72
C GLN A 61 5.40 2.83 6.59
N ILE A 62 6.06 2.90 5.44
CA ILE A 62 5.73 2.18 4.21
C ILE A 62 6.75 1.06 4.04
N GLU A 63 6.27 -0.16 3.83
CA GLU A 63 7.10 -1.32 3.49
C GLU A 63 6.77 -1.84 2.09
N GLY A 64 7.74 -2.47 1.44
CA GLY A 64 7.56 -3.14 0.17
C GLY A 64 8.86 -3.60 -0.45
N TYR A 65 8.92 -3.63 -1.78
CA TYR A 65 10.06 -4.09 -2.55
C TYR A 65 10.52 -3.04 -3.55
N SER A 66 11.83 -2.86 -3.70
CA SER A 66 12.42 -2.03 -4.76
C SER A 66 13.43 -2.85 -5.56
N GLN A 67 13.43 -2.69 -6.87
CA GLN A 67 14.45 -3.31 -7.73
C GLN A 67 15.76 -2.52 -7.62
N GLU A 68 16.91 -3.19 -7.74
CA GLU A 68 18.20 -2.51 -7.91
C GLU A 68 18.16 -1.53 -9.10
N GLY A 69 18.69 -0.33 -8.89
CA GLY A 69 18.66 0.77 -9.86
C GLY A 69 17.33 1.53 -9.95
N VAL A 70 16.29 1.12 -9.21
CA VAL A 70 14.99 1.80 -9.17
C VAL A 70 14.76 2.38 -7.77
N ASP A 71 14.99 3.68 -7.64
CA ASP A 71 14.89 4.44 -6.37
C ASP A 71 13.53 5.15 -6.21
N ASN A 72 12.74 5.22 -7.28
CA ASN A 72 11.55 6.05 -7.34
C ASN A 72 10.23 5.26 -7.21
N ALA A 73 10.29 3.98 -6.84
CA ALA A 73 9.11 3.12 -6.72
C ALA A 73 9.29 2.05 -5.64
N ILE A 74 8.22 1.85 -4.87
CA ILE A 74 8.06 0.74 -3.92
C ILE A 74 6.90 -0.13 -4.42
N TYR A 75 7.15 -1.43 -4.56
CA TYR A 75 6.21 -2.41 -5.10
C TYR A 75 5.70 -3.34 -3.99
N TYR A 76 4.49 -3.86 -4.18
CA TYR A 76 3.85 -4.80 -3.27
C TYR A 76 4.50 -6.20 -3.32
N ALA A 77 4.96 -6.62 -4.50
CA ALA A 77 5.58 -7.92 -4.71
C ALA A 77 6.71 -7.84 -5.75
N ILE A 78 7.68 -8.76 -5.65
CA ILE A 78 8.77 -8.92 -6.61
C ILE A 78 8.18 -9.32 -7.98
N ASN A 79 8.75 -8.78 -9.06
CA ASN A 79 8.33 -9.01 -10.45
C ASN A 79 6.88 -8.61 -10.80
N ARG A 80 6.14 -7.99 -9.86
CA ARG A 80 4.80 -7.47 -10.08
C ARG A 80 4.81 -5.96 -9.91
N ARG A 81 4.44 -5.22 -10.95
CA ARG A 81 4.37 -3.75 -10.99
C ARG A 81 3.11 -3.23 -10.27
N ILE A 82 2.87 -3.75 -9.08
CA ILE A 82 1.79 -3.34 -8.18
C ILE A 82 2.39 -2.28 -7.25
N LEU A 83 2.16 -1.00 -7.54
CA LEU A 83 2.78 0.08 -6.78
C LEU A 83 2.19 0.19 -5.38
N VAL A 84 3.05 0.21 -4.37
CA VAL A 84 2.71 0.65 -3.02
C VAL A 84 2.82 2.17 -2.95
N ALA A 85 3.97 2.70 -3.38
CA ALA A 85 4.24 4.13 -3.44
C ALA A 85 5.13 4.47 -4.64
N GLY A 86 4.83 5.60 -5.29
CA GLY A 86 5.71 6.25 -6.26
C GLY A 86 6.41 7.43 -5.59
N LEU A 87 7.72 7.54 -5.76
CA LEU A 87 8.55 8.57 -5.14
C LEU A 87 9.12 9.51 -6.21
N ALA A 88 9.25 10.79 -5.90
CA ALA A 88 9.85 11.77 -6.80
C ALA A 88 11.38 11.64 -6.76
N LYS A 89 12.01 11.43 -7.91
CA LYS A 89 13.48 11.34 -8.04
C LYS A 89 14.21 12.57 -7.48
N SER A 90 13.61 13.75 -7.66
CA SER A 90 14.17 15.02 -7.19
C SER A 90 14.13 15.21 -5.67
N ALA A 91 13.49 14.30 -4.91
CA ALA A 91 13.29 14.46 -3.47
C ALA A 91 14.37 13.79 -2.61
N ASN A 92 15.30 13.05 -3.22
CA ASN A 92 16.40 12.36 -2.54
C ASN A 92 15.95 11.61 -1.27
N ILE A 93 14.88 10.83 -1.39
CA ILE A 93 14.28 10.11 -0.26
C ILE A 93 15.19 8.94 0.11
N GLN A 94 15.64 8.90 1.36
CA GLN A 94 16.42 7.78 1.87
C GLN A 94 15.49 6.59 2.18
N VAL A 95 15.52 5.60 1.29
CA VAL A 95 14.80 4.34 1.47
C VAL A 95 15.73 3.33 2.14
N LYS A 96 15.35 2.83 3.31
CA LYS A 96 16.13 1.85 4.07
C LYS A 96 15.98 0.47 3.42
N LYS A 97 17.10 -0.11 2.98
CA LYS A 97 17.17 -1.51 2.53
C LYS A 97 17.23 -2.43 3.75
N VAL A 98 16.21 -3.26 3.93
CA VAL A 98 16.08 -4.18 5.08
C VAL A 98 16.64 -5.56 4.75
N LYS A 99 16.47 -6.02 3.50
CA LYS A 99 16.94 -7.34 3.05
C LYS A 99 17.23 -7.32 1.56
N GLU A 100 18.37 -7.87 1.15
CA GLU A 100 18.66 -8.17 -0.25
C GLU A 100 18.02 -9.50 -0.67
N ILE A 101 17.48 -9.52 -1.88
CA ILE A 101 16.80 -10.67 -2.48
C ILE A 101 17.31 -10.82 -3.91
N ASN A 102 18.00 -11.92 -4.19
CA ASN A 102 18.41 -12.28 -5.54
C ASN A 102 17.28 -13.12 -6.16
N ASP A 103 16.52 -12.50 -7.06
CA ASP A 103 15.40 -13.15 -7.70
C ASP A 103 15.87 -14.05 -8.84
N LYS A 104 15.64 -15.36 -8.71
CA LYS A 104 16.09 -16.35 -9.69
C LYS A 104 15.27 -16.33 -10.97
N GLU A 105 14.00 -15.90 -10.91
CA GLU A 105 13.10 -15.87 -12.06
C GLU A 105 13.54 -14.80 -13.08
N SER A 106 13.80 -13.58 -12.59
CA SER A 106 14.18 -12.45 -13.45
C SER A 106 15.69 -12.22 -13.55
N GLY A 107 16.49 -12.89 -12.70
CA GLY A 107 17.93 -12.64 -12.56
C GLY A 107 18.27 -11.27 -11.94
N LYS A 108 17.26 -10.54 -11.46
CA LYS A 108 17.43 -9.19 -10.91
C LYS A 108 17.60 -9.21 -9.42
N LYS A 109 18.34 -8.22 -8.93
CA LYS A 109 18.45 -7.95 -7.50
C LYS A 109 17.29 -7.06 -7.04
N TRP A 110 16.68 -7.45 -5.93
CA TRP A 110 15.59 -6.75 -5.27
C TRP A 110 15.95 -6.50 -3.81
N TYR A 111 15.29 -5.52 -3.21
CA TYR A 111 15.43 -5.22 -1.80
C TYR A 111 14.05 -5.17 -1.16
N LYS A 112 13.87 -5.84 -0.01
CA LYS A 112 12.82 -5.45 0.92
C LYS A 112 13.21 -4.09 1.50
N VAL A 113 12.31 -3.13 1.42
CA VAL A 113 12.56 -1.75 1.82
C VAL A 113 11.55 -1.22 2.82
N GLU A 114 11.99 -0.20 3.55
CA GLU A 114 11.20 0.56 4.50
C GLU A 114 11.48 2.05 4.31
N VAL A 115 10.43 2.88 4.37
CA VAL A 115 10.58 4.34 4.35
C VAL A 115 9.54 4.99 5.27
N GLN A 116 9.94 6.03 5.97
CA GLN A 116 9.02 6.86 6.77
C GLN A 116 8.82 8.21 6.09
N LEU A 117 7.55 8.55 5.83
CA LEU A 117 7.15 9.79 5.18
C LEU A 117 5.88 10.31 5.86
N TYR A 118 5.64 11.60 5.72
CA TYR A 118 4.42 12.24 6.18
C TYR A 118 3.35 12.18 5.09
N THR A 119 2.09 12.13 5.51
CA THR A 119 0.93 12.27 4.63
C THR A 119 -0.18 13.00 5.37
N ASP A 120 -1.16 13.59 4.67
CA ASP A 120 -2.28 14.25 5.34
C ASP A 120 -3.09 13.23 6.15
N SER A 121 -3.57 13.62 7.33
CA SER A 121 -4.36 12.73 8.19
C SER A 121 -5.72 12.38 7.57
N GLY A 122 -6.30 11.25 8.00
CA GLY A 122 -7.61 10.78 7.51
C GLY A 122 -7.55 9.99 6.20
N ASN A 123 -8.70 9.60 5.65
CA ASN A 123 -8.81 8.74 4.45
C ASN A 123 -7.99 7.44 4.55
N PHE A 124 -8.05 6.82 5.73
CA PHE A 124 -7.49 5.52 6.04
C PHE A 124 -8.59 4.59 6.53
N SER A 125 -8.49 3.31 6.19
CA SER A 125 -9.34 2.24 6.69
C SER A 125 -8.49 1.22 7.46
N LYS A 126 -9.07 0.61 8.50
CA LYS A 126 -8.50 -0.59 9.15
C LYS A 126 -8.83 -1.87 8.39
N ASP A 127 -9.82 -1.81 7.51
CA ASP A 127 -10.33 -2.96 6.78
C ASP A 127 -10.05 -2.82 5.29
N VAL A 128 -9.06 -3.58 4.79
CA VAL A 128 -8.76 -3.65 3.36
C VAL A 128 -9.85 -4.39 2.57
N GLN A 129 -10.63 -5.28 3.20
CA GLN A 129 -11.67 -6.04 2.52
C GLN A 129 -12.80 -5.12 2.07
N SER A 130 -13.22 -4.15 2.88
CA SER A 130 -14.17 -3.11 2.42
C SER A 130 -13.72 -2.39 1.15
N LEU A 131 -12.41 -2.12 1.01
CA LEU A 131 -11.85 -1.48 -0.19
C LEU A 131 -11.91 -2.42 -1.40
N TYR A 132 -11.60 -3.70 -1.21
CA TYR A 132 -11.74 -4.71 -2.26
C TYR A 132 -13.20 -4.96 -2.66
N SER A 133 -14.13 -4.94 -1.71
CA SER A 133 -15.56 -5.01 -2.01
C SER A 133 -16.02 -3.83 -2.85
N LYS A 134 -15.60 -2.60 -2.50
CA LYS A 134 -15.85 -1.41 -3.33
C LYS A 134 -15.28 -1.58 -4.75
N ALA A 135 -14.02 -2.01 -4.86
CA ALA A 135 -13.37 -2.20 -6.15
C ALA A 135 -14.06 -3.28 -7.01
N LYS A 136 -14.50 -4.38 -6.39
CA LYS A 136 -15.24 -5.45 -7.04
C LYS A 136 -16.60 -4.98 -7.56
N ALA A 137 -17.32 -4.17 -6.77
CA ALA A 137 -18.58 -3.56 -7.19
C ALA A 137 -18.37 -2.63 -8.39
N LEU A 138 -17.40 -1.71 -8.30
CA LEU A 138 -17.01 -0.84 -9.41
C LEU A 138 -16.71 -1.64 -10.68
N TYR A 139 -15.94 -2.72 -10.56
CA TYR A 139 -15.59 -3.57 -11.70
C TYR A 139 -16.82 -4.24 -12.32
N GLY A 140 -17.66 -4.88 -11.50
CA GLY A 140 -18.85 -5.59 -11.97
C GLY A 140 -19.87 -4.67 -12.63
N GLU A 141 -20.13 -3.52 -12.03
CA GLU A 141 -21.16 -2.57 -12.48
C GLU A 141 -20.74 -1.80 -13.73
N ASN A 142 -19.45 -1.52 -13.90
CA ASN A 142 -18.98 -0.61 -14.94
C ASN A 142 -18.23 -1.27 -16.11
N CYS A 143 -17.72 -2.49 -15.93
CA CYS A 143 -16.94 -3.17 -16.97
C CYS A 143 -17.70 -4.31 -17.67
N SER A 144 -18.98 -4.50 -17.36
CA SER A 144 -19.87 -5.48 -18.00
C SER A 144 -20.92 -4.86 -18.95
N ILE A 145 -20.88 -3.53 -19.13
CA ILE A 145 -21.91 -2.78 -19.87
C ILE A 145 -21.86 -3.09 -21.38
N CYS A 146 -20.67 -3.28 -21.94
CA CYS A 146 -20.48 -3.45 -23.38
C CYS A 146 -20.16 -4.89 -23.81
N HIS A 147 -19.58 -5.69 -22.92
CA HIS A 147 -19.19 -7.08 -23.17
C HIS A 147 -19.16 -7.86 -21.84
N GLY A 148 -18.97 -9.17 -21.91
CA GLY A 148 -18.78 -10.00 -20.72
C GLY A 148 -17.60 -9.53 -19.87
N LEU A 149 -17.75 -9.61 -18.55
CA LEU A 149 -16.71 -9.20 -17.62
C LEU A 149 -15.53 -10.18 -17.68
N HIS A 150 -14.33 -9.67 -17.92
CA HIS A 150 -13.11 -10.48 -17.87
C HIS A 150 -12.90 -11.04 -16.47
N ALA A 151 -12.56 -12.32 -16.36
CA ALA A 151 -12.26 -12.91 -15.06
C ALA A 151 -11.00 -12.26 -14.48
N THR A 152 -10.93 -12.06 -13.15
CA THR A 152 -9.74 -11.44 -12.53
C THR A 152 -8.45 -12.25 -12.74
N LYS A 153 -8.58 -13.55 -13.06
CA LYS A 153 -7.49 -14.47 -13.36
C LYS A 153 -7.17 -14.59 -14.86
N GLU A 154 -7.82 -13.80 -15.73
CA GLU A 154 -7.56 -13.84 -17.17
C GLU A 154 -6.21 -13.19 -17.53
N PHE A 155 -5.85 -12.10 -16.86
CA PHE A 155 -4.59 -11.39 -17.07
C PHE A 155 -3.68 -11.47 -15.84
N ASN A 156 -2.37 -11.31 -16.08
CA ASN A 156 -1.37 -11.19 -15.02
C ASN A 156 -1.36 -9.76 -14.42
N ALA A 157 -0.72 -9.59 -13.27
CA ALA A 157 -0.74 -8.32 -12.53
C ALA A 157 -0.12 -7.16 -13.33
N ASN A 158 0.79 -7.42 -14.25
CA ASN A 158 1.43 -6.40 -15.06
C ASN A 158 0.58 -5.97 -16.27
N GLN A 159 -0.36 -6.80 -16.70
CA GLN A 159 -1.26 -6.55 -17.83
C GLN A 159 -2.50 -5.73 -17.44
N TRP A 160 -3.05 -5.97 -16.24
CA TRP A 160 -4.29 -5.33 -15.77
C TRP A 160 -4.33 -3.80 -15.89
N PRO A 161 -3.26 -3.04 -15.56
CA PRO A 161 -3.28 -1.59 -15.75
C PRO A 161 -3.59 -1.18 -17.20
N GLY A 162 -3.01 -1.87 -18.19
CA GLY A 162 -3.25 -1.59 -19.60
C GLY A 162 -4.67 -1.93 -20.04
N VAL A 163 -5.22 -3.05 -19.54
CA VAL A 163 -6.62 -3.43 -19.77
C VAL A 163 -7.56 -2.36 -19.23
N VAL A 164 -7.37 -1.94 -17.97
CA VAL A 164 -8.18 -0.89 -17.36
C VAL A 164 -8.03 0.41 -18.13
N ASP A 165 -6.81 0.83 -18.47
CA ASP A 165 -6.56 2.07 -19.21
C ASP A 165 -7.27 2.10 -20.57
N SER A 166 -7.33 0.96 -21.27
CA SER A 166 -8.00 0.88 -22.56
C SER A 166 -9.51 1.13 -22.45
N MET A 167 -10.14 0.76 -21.34
CA MET A 167 -11.60 0.83 -21.15
C MET A 167 -12.06 1.97 -20.26
N PHE A 168 -11.21 2.46 -19.35
CA PHE A 168 -11.55 3.47 -18.34
C PHE A 168 -12.24 4.72 -18.91
N PRO A 169 -11.84 5.29 -20.07
CA PRO A 169 -12.55 6.44 -20.67
C PRO A 169 -14.00 6.15 -21.10
N ARG A 170 -14.39 4.87 -21.17
CA ARG A 170 -15.72 4.40 -21.59
C ARG A 170 -16.57 3.90 -20.42
N THR A 171 -16.08 4.01 -19.18
CA THR A 171 -16.81 3.59 -17.98
C THR A 171 -17.33 4.79 -17.19
N GLY A 172 -18.29 4.56 -16.29
CA GLY A 172 -18.78 5.57 -15.33
C GLY A 172 -17.91 5.70 -14.08
N ILE A 173 -16.71 5.10 -14.06
CA ILE A 173 -15.89 5.00 -12.85
C ILE A 173 -15.22 6.35 -12.56
N PRO A 174 -15.35 6.90 -11.35
CA PRO A 174 -14.67 8.13 -10.98
C PRO A 174 -13.13 8.03 -11.09
N LYS A 175 -12.47 9.12 -11.48
CA LYS A 175 -11.01 9.16 -11.71
C LYS A 175 -10.22 8.78 -10.47
N GLU A 176 -10.71 9.17 -9.30
CA GLU A 176 -10.15 8.87 -7.99
C GLU A 176 -10.17 7.37 -7.65
N ASP A 177 -11.14 6.63 -8.18
CA ASP A 177 -11.33 5.20 -7.91
C ASP A 177 -10.57 4.30 -8.90
N LYS A 178 -10.01 4.87 -9.97
CA LYS A 178 -9.21 4.12 -10.95
C LYS A 178 -8.10 3.31 -10.30
N TYR A 179 -7.32 3.91 -9.40
CA TYR A 179 -6.21 3.21 -8.75
C TYR A 179 -6.69 2.12 -7.78
N LEU A 180 -7.86 2.30 -7.15
CA LEU A 180 -8.46 1.28 -6.31
C LEU A 180 -8.86 0.05 -7.15
N LEU A 181 -9.50 0.28 -8.30
CA LEU A 181 -9.85 -0.79 -9.25
C LEU A 181 -8.59 -1.51 -9.77
N VAL A 182 -7.59 -0.77 -10.23
CA VAL A 182 -6.33 -1.35 -10.73
C VAL A 182 -5.65 -2.18 -9.65
N GLN A 183 -5.49 -1.66 -8.44
CA GLN A 183 -4.88 -2.40 -7.32
C GLN A 183 -5.64 -3.69 -7.01
N TYR A 184 -6.97 -3.65 -7.03
CA TYR A 184 -7.80 -4.85 -6.82
C TYR A 184 -7.55 -5.90 -7.90
N LEU A 185 -7.62 -5.52 -9.18
CA LEU A 185 -7.42 -6.45 -10.30
C LEU A 185 -5.99 -7.01 -10.31
N GLN A 186 -4.99 -6.16 -10.12
CA GLN A 186 -3.60 -6.58 -10.03
C GLN A 186 -3.36 -7.57 -8.89
N LYS A 187 -3.93 -7.35 -7.71
CA LYS A 187 -3.76 -8.24 -6.54
C LYS A 187 -4.58 -9.53 -6.62
N ASN A 188 -5.56 -9.60 -7.52
CA ASN A 188 -6.36 -10.79 -7.80
C ASN A 188 -6.01 -11.47 -9.13
N ALA A 189 -4.91 -11.03 -9.78
CA ALA A 189 -4.44 -11.48 -11.09
C ALA A 189 -4.01 -12.96 -11.11
N SER A 190 -3.82 -13.52 -12.31
CA SER A 190 -3.45 -14.93 -12.51
C SER A 190 -2.18 -15.36 -11.78
N ASP A 191 -1.22 -14.46 -11.70
CA ASP A 191 0.12 -14.64 -11.14
C ASP A 191 0.28 -14.10 -9.71
N MET A 192 -0.85 -13.81 -9.06
CA MET A 192 -0.94 -13.52 -7.63
C MET A 192 -1.43 -14.74 -6.86
N PRO A 193 -0.84 -15.03 -5.68
CA PRO A 193 -1.34 -16.08 -4.81
C PRO A 193 -2.83 -15.85 -4.56
N GLY A 194 -3.65 -16.89 -4.71
CA GLY A 194 -5.08 -16.79 -4.48
C GLY A 194 -5.35 -16.19 -3.10
N THR A 195 -6.25 -15.22 -3.02
CA THR A 195 -6.76 -14.69 -1.75
C THR A 195 -7.62 -15.75 -1.06
N ASN A 196 -6.99 -16.85 -0.65
CA ASN A 196 -7.54 -17.81 0.29
C ASN A 196 -6.95 -17.47 1.65
N THR A 197 -7.44 -16.38 2.25
CA THR A 197 -7.47 -16.30 3.71
C THR A 197 -8.47 -17.38 4.16
N LYS A 198 -7.93 -18.58 4.43
CA LYS A 198 -8.52 -19.46 5.44
C LYS A 198 -8.14 -18.93 6.81
#